data_AF-A0A660S8B9-F1
#
_entry.id   AF-A0A660S8B9-F1
#
_cell.length_a   1.000
_cell.length_b   1.000
_cell.length_c   1.000
_cell.angle_alpha   90.00
_cell.angle_beta   90.00
_cell.angle_gamma   90.00
#
_symmetry.space_group_name_H-M   'P 1'
#
loop_
_entity.id
_entity.type
_entity.pdbx_description
1 polymer ?
#
loop_
_entity_poly.entity_id
_entity_poly.type
_entity_poly.pdbx_seq_one_letter_code
_entity_poly.pdbx_strand_id
1 'polypeptide(L)'
;IISAGINPTIYYSPPPAIGGIAGDIDLIHNIFHLHRFEISPHCIIDNVDRAIGIYEDDKKNALFRTLNPFFWTGRVIDFIVEIPFKLIGEIGFNREKIESSLLGRVIKGILYLITVGAAFLTILEKLGYLNDFKSWIQRLIK
;
A
#
# COMPACT_ATOMS: atom_id res chain seq x y z
N ILE A 1 7.24 5.94 -12.50
CA ILE A 1 6.06 5.78 -13.40
C ILE A 1 5.09 4.75 -12.83
N ILE A 2 5.44 3.45 -12.81
CA ILE A 2 4.56 2.40 -12.22
C ILE A 2 4.22 2.70 -10.75
N SER A 3 5.22 3.08 -9.94
CA SER A 3 5.01 3.45 -8.54
C SER A 3 4.18 4.73 -8.35
N ALA A 4 3.98 5.53 -9.40
CA ALA A 4 3.07 6.67 -9.41
C ALA A 4 1.65 6.27 -9.87
N GLY A 5 1.36 4.98 -10.06
CA GLY A 5 0.07 4.47 -10.51
C GLY A 5 -0.21 4.66 -12.00
N ILE A 6 0.80 5.01 -12.79
CA ILE A 6 0.66 5.20 -14.24
C ILE A 6 1.01 3.89 -14.93
N ASN A 7 0.10 3.40 -15.78
CA ASN A 7 0.33 2.25 -16.62
C ASN A 7 0.99 2.67 -17.95
N PRO A 8 2.27 2.35 -18.20
CA PRO A 8 2.97 2.75 -19.42
C PRO A 8 2.78 1.73 -20.56
N THR A 9 1.65 1.03 -20.62
CA THR A 9 1.33 0.11 -21.71
C THR A 9 0.41 0.75 -22.71
N ILE A 10 0.64 0.51 -24.01
CA ILE A 10 -0.32 0.84 -25.06
C ILE A 10 -0.67 -0.39 -25.87
N TYR A 11 -1.91 -0.47 -26.33
CA TYR A 11 -2.33 -1.51 -27.25
C TYR A 11 -1.87 -1.14 -28.66
N TYR A 12 -1.01 -1.98 -29.24
CA TYR A 12 -0.56 -1.83 -30.62
C TYR A 12 -1.27 -2.82 -31.51
N SER A 13 -1.74 -2.34 -32.67
CA SER A 13 -2.31 -3.17 -33.72
C SER A 13 -1.65 -2.80 -35.05
N PRO A 14 -0.95 -3.73 -35.72
CA PRO A 14 -0.30 -3.45 -36.98
C PRO A 14 -1.33 -3.21 -38.10
N PRO A 15 -0.96 -2.48 -39.17
CA PRO A 15 -1.84 -2.29 -40.32
C PRO A 15 -2.29 -3.63 -40.93
N PRO A 16 -3.58 -3.80 -41.30
CA PRO A 16 -4.11 -5.06 -41.82
C PRO A 16 -3.37 -5.59 -43.06
N ALA A 17 -2.75 -4.71 -43.85
CA ALA A 17 -2.03 -5.05 -45.07
C ALA A 17 -0.66 -5.72 -44.83
N ILE A 18 -0.04 -5.52 -43.66
CA ILE A 18 1.30 -6.05 -43.33
C ILE A 18 1.16 -7.34 -42.51
N GLY A 19 0.10 -7.46 -41.72
CA GLY A 19 -0.06 -8.53 -40.73
C GLY A 19 0.88 -8.36 -39.54
N GLY A 20 0.59 -9.05 -38.44
CA GLY A 20 1.43 -9.04 -37.24
C GLY A 20 0.65 -9.34 -35.97
N ILE A 21 1.37 -9.48 -34.86
CA ILE A 21 0.78 -9.75 -33.54
C ILE A 21 0.33 -8.42 -32.94
N ALA A 22 -0.97 -8.25 -32.78
CA ALA A 22 -1.53 -7.17 -31.98
C ALA A 22 -1.41 -7.52 -30.48
N GLY A 23 -1.09 -6.54 -29.65
CA GLY A 23 -0.90 -6.77 -28.23
C GLY A 23 -0.45 -5.54 -27.47
N ASP A 24 -0.35 -5.70 -26.15
CA ASP A 24 0.10 -4.64 -25.26
C ASP A 24 1.63 -4.51 -25.32
N ILE A 25 2.09 -3.28 -25.54
CA ILE A 25 3.51 -2.94 -25.56
C ILE A 25 3.81 -2.06 -24.36
N ASP A 26 4.74 -2.50 -23.51
CA ASP A 26 5.32 -1.67 -22.45
C ASP A 26 6.28 -0.65 -23.07
N LEU A 27 5.94 0.63 -22.94
CA LEU A 27 6.70 1.74 -23.52
C LEU A 27 8.07 1.92 -22.86
N ILE A 28 8.20 1.62 -21.56
CA ILE A 28 9.46 1.76 -20.82
C ILE A 28 10.41 0.64 -21.20
N HIS A 29 9.91 -0.59 -21.29
CA HIS A 29 10.70 -1.74 -21.70
C HIS A 29 11.17 -1.63 -23.16
N ASN A 30 10.38 -0.97 -24.02
CA ASN A 30 10.65 -0.84 -25.45
C ASN A 30 11.14 0.54 -25.88
N ILE A 31 11.67 1.36 -24.95
CA ILE A 31 12.06 2.76 -25.20
C ILE A 31 12.95 2.96 -26.44
N PHE A 32 13.88 2.04 -26.69
CA PHE A 32 14.79 2.10 -27.84
C PHE A 32 14.20 1.52 -29.13
N HIS A 33 13.12 0.73 -29.05
CA HIS A 33 12.49 0.03 -30.17
C HIS A 33 11.15 0.63 -30.60
N LEU A 34 10.69 1.72 -29.97
CA LEU A 34 9.40 2.36 -30.29
C LEU A 34 9.24 2.73 -31.77
N HIS A 35 10.33 3.12 -32.42
CA HIS A 35 10.34 3.45 -33.85
C HIS A 35 9.87 2.29 -34.74
N ARG A 36 10.09 1.04 -34.32
CA ARG A 36 9.64 -0.16 -35.07
C ARG A 36 8.13 -0.37 -35.00
N PHE A 37 7.49 0.23 -34.02
CA PHE A 37 6.04 0.15 -33.79
C PHE A 37 5.33 1.43 -34.22
N GLU A 38 6.04 2.36 -34.88
CA GLU A 38 5.51 3.69 -35.25
C GLU A 38 4.97 4.48 -34.04
N ILE A 39 5.48 4.17 -32.83
CA ILE A 39 5.07 4.83 -31.59
C ILE A 39 5.92 6.08 -31.42
N SER A 40 5.26 7.22 -31.24
CA SER A 40 5.92 8.48 -30.95
C SER A 40 6.63 8.44 -29.59
N PRO A 41 7.91 8.86 -29.49
CA PRO A 41 8.61 9.00 -28.21
C PRO A 41 7.91 9.96 -27.23
N HIS A 42 7.08 10.88 -27.74
CA HIS A 42 6.28 11.78 -26.91
C HIS A 42 5.37 11.03 -25.94
N CYS A 43 4.88 9.84 -26.29
CA CYS A 43 4.08 9.03 -25.39
C CYS A 43 4.83 8.63 -24.11
N ILE A 44 6.15 8.45 -24.17
CA ILE A 44 6.95 8.20 -22.95
C ILE A 44 7.08 9.48 -22.14
N ILE A 45 7.38 10.60 -22.80
CA ILE A 45 7.56 11.91 -22.14
C ILE A 45 6.29 12.28 -21.37
N ASP A 46 5.11 12.11 -21.98
CA ASP A 46 3.82 12.35 -21.32
C ASP A 46 3.63 11.50 -20.05
N ASN A 47 4.07 10.23 -20.08
CA ASN A 47 4.01 9.35 -18.92
C ASN A 47 5.02 9.75 -17.82
N VAL A 48 6.19 10.26 -18.22
CA VAL A 48 7.20 10.80 -17.30
C VAL A 48 6.69 12.09 -16.64
N ASP A 49 6.16 13.03 -17.43
CA ASP A 49 5.64 14.31 -16.93
C ASP A 49 4.47 14.11 -15.98
N ARG A 50 3.56 13.19 -16.32
CA ARG A 50 2.47 12.80 -15.41
C ARG A 50 3.02 12.20 -14.12
N ALA A 51 4.05 11.36 -14.19
CA ALA A 51 4.66 10.78 -13.00
C ALA A 51 5.28 11.86 -12.12
N ILE A 52 6.00 12.82 -12.72
CA ILE A 52 6.58 13.97 -12.02
C ILE A 52 5.48 14.75 -11.31
N GLY A 53 4.40 15.09 -12.02
CA GLY A 53 3.27 15.83 -11.44
C GLY A 53 2.66 15.14 -10.22
N ILE A 54 2.48 13.81 -10.27
CA ILE A 54 1.99 13.02 -9.12
C ILE A 54 2.96 13.09 -7.93
N TYR A 55 4.27 12.99 -8.17
CA TYR A 55 5.26 13.07 -7.10
C TYR A 55 5.38 14.47 -6.51
N GLU A 56 5.25 15.51 -7.33
CA GLU A 56 5.28 16.89 -6.87
C GLU A 56 4.06 17.21 -5.99
N ASP A 57 2.88 16.74 -6.39
CA ASP A 57 1.65 16.89 -5.60
C ASP A 57 1.76 16.14 -4.26
N ASP A 58 2.34 14.93 -4.26
CA ASP A 58 2.52 14.12 -3.05
C ASP A 58 3.68 14.61 -2.14
N LYS A 59 4.56 15.50 -2.62
CA LYS A 59 5.78 15.91 -1.90
C LYS A 59 5.53 16.39 -0.47
N LYS A 60 4.52 17.25 -0.26
CA LYS A 60 4.19 17.79 1.06
C LYS A 60 3.63 16.72 1.99
N ASN A 61 2.75 15.87 1.47
CA ASN A 61 2.15 14.76 2.21
C ASN A 61 3.20 13.70 2.58
N ALA A 62 4.12 13.40 1.65
CA ALA A 62 5.26 12.54 1.89
C ALA A 62 6.13 13.06 3.03
N LEU A 63 6.50 14.35 3.01
CA LEU A 63 7.28 14.96 4.08
C LEU A 63 6.58 14.85 5.44
N PHE A 64 5.29 15.15 5.49
CA PHE A 64 4.50 15.03 6.72
C PHE A 64 4.46 13.59 7.25
N ARG A 65 4.24 12.61 6.37
CA ARG A 65 4.26 11.18 6.73
C ARG A 65 5.64 10.73 7.22
N THR A 66 6.72 11.20 6.59
CA THR A 66 8.08 10.83 6.98
C THR A 66 8.45 11.36 8.36
N LEU A 67 8.06 12.59 8.69
CA LEU A 67 8.39 13.22 9.97
C LEU A 67 7.42 12.85 11.10
N ASN A 68 6.22 12.40 10.78
CA ASN A 68 5.21 12.06 11.78
C ASN A 68 5.52 10.69 12.43
N PRO A 69 5.91 10.62 13.71
CA PRO A 69 6.19 9.35 14.38
C PRO A 69 4.96 8.44 14.47
N PHE A 70 3.75 9.01 14.56
CA PHE A 70 2.51 8.22 14.61
C PHE A 70 2.22 7.50 13.30
N PHE A 71 2.67 8.04 12.17
CA PHE A 71 2.55 7.36 10.88
C PHE A 71 3.33 6.03 10.88
N TRP A 72 4.55 6.04 11.41
CA TRP A 72 5.39 4.85 11.51
C TRP A 72 4.83 3.85 12.53
N THR A 73 4.36 4.33 13.68
CA THR A 73 3.70 3.47 14.69
C THR A 73 2.48 2.77 14.09
N GLY A 74 1.62 3.49 13.39
CA GLY A 74 0.47 2.90 12.69
C GLY A 74 0.92 1.84 11.69
N ARG A 75 1.95 2.12 10.90
CA ARG A 75 2.50 1.17 9.91
C ARG A 75 3.08 -0.09 10.55
N VAL A 76 3.70 0.02 11.72
CA VAL A 76 4.19 -1.13 12.50
C VAL A 76 3.02 -1.96 13.03
N ILE A 77 1.96 -1.32 13.54
CA ILE A 77 0.76 -2.02 14.01
C ILE A 77 0.09 -2.76 12.85
N ASP A 78 -0.10 -2.09 11.71
CA ASP A 78 -0.66 -2.71 10.50
C ASP A 78 0.16 -3.93 10.08
N PHE A 79 1.49 -3.82 10.10
CA PHE A 79 2.38 -4.94 9.80
C PHE A 79 2.14 -6.12 10.75
N ILE A 80 2.07 -5.89 12.06
CA ILE A 80 1.82 -6.94 13.07
C ILE A 80 0.46 -7.62 12.83
N VAL A 81 -0.57 -6.83 12.58
CA VAL A 81 -1.94 -7.33 12.36
C VAL A 81 -2.04 -8.13 11.06
N GLU A 82 -1.24 -7.81 10.04
CA GLU A 82 -1.23 -8.55 8.76
C GLU A 82 -0.53 -9.90 8.82
N ILE A 83 0.41 -10.13 9.75
CA ILE A 83 1.17 -11.39 9.86
C ILE A 83 0.26 -12.63 9.87
N PRO A 84 -0.77 -12.75 10.74
CA PRO A 84 -1.62 -13.94 10.75
C PRO A 84 -2.35 -14.16 9.41
N PHE A 85 -2.78 -13.10 8.73
CA PHE A 85 -3.46 -13.22 7.43
C PHE A 85 -2.49 -13.64 6.32
N LYS A 86 -1.23 -13.17 6.36
CA LYS A 86 -0.17 -13.62 5.45
C LYS A 86 0.13 -15.11 5.63
N LEU A 87 0.27 -15.56 6.88
CA LEU A 87 0.49 -16.97 7.20
C LEU A 87 -0.66 -17.87 6.73
N ILE A 88 -1.91 -17.43 6.92
CA ILE A 88 -3.08 -18.16 6.42
C ILE A 88 -3.05 -18.25 4.89
N GLY A 89 -2.64 -17.18 4.21
CA GLY A 89 -2.45 -17.16 2.76
C GLY A 89 -1.41 -18.18 2.27
N GLU A 90 -0.28 -18.31 2.99
CA GLU A 90 0.78 -19.27 2.67
C GLU A 90 0.34 -20.74 2.82
N ILE A 91 -0.65 -21.02 3.69
CA ILE A 91 -1.23 -22.36 3.86
C ILE A 91 -2.21 -22.71 2.70
N GLY A 92 -2.36 -21.81 1.72
CA GLY A 92 -3.16 -22.04 0.51
C GLY A 92 -4.58 -21.49 0.57
N PHE A 93 -4.92 -20.74 1.63
CA PHE A 93 -6.19 -20.04 1.69
C PHE A 93 -6.17 -18.76 0.83
N ASN A 94 -7.29 -18.43 0.20
CA ASN A 94 -7.41 -17.16 -0.53
C ASN A 94 -7.46 -15.99 0.47
N ARG A 95 -6.32 -15.33 0.66
CA ARG A 95 -6.13 -14.20 1.57
C ARG A 95 -7.15 -13.07 1.33
N GLU A 96 -7.33 -12.66 0.08
CA GLU A 96 -8.24 -11.57 -0.29
C GLU A 96 -9.68 -11.88 0.10
N LYS A 97 -10.11 -13.13 -0.12
CA LYS A 97 -11.45 -13.59 0.25
C LYS A 97 -11.67 -13.61 1.76
N ILE A 98 -10.65 -13.98 2.53
CA ILE A 98 -10.73 -14.03 4.00
C ILE A 98 -10.71 -12.62 4.58
N GLU A 99 -9.77 -11.78 4.17
CA GLU A 99 -9.65 -10.40 4.68
C GLU A 99 -10.88 -9.55 4.31
N SER A 100 -11.44 -9.73 3.11
CA SER A 100 -12.62 -8.97 2.68
C SER A 100 -13.92 -9.41 3.35
N SER A 101 -13.97 -10.62 3.94
CA SER A 101 -15.16 -11.14 4.61
C SER A 101 -15.50 -10.38 5.90
N LEU A 102 -16.78 -10.39 6.31
CA LEU A 102 -17.22 -9.77 7.56
C LEU A 102 -16.45 -10.33 8.76
N LEU A 103 -16.26 -11.64 8.80
CA LEU A 103 -15.52 -12.32 9.87
C LEU A 103 -14.03 -11.91 9.87
N GLY A 104 -13.39 -11.82 8.70
CA GLY A 104 -12.02 -11.34 8.58
C GLY A 104 -11.84 -9.89 9.03
N ARG A 105 -12.78 -9.00 8.69
CA ARG A 105 -12.79 -7.61 9.16
C ARG A 105 -12.96 -7.50 10.67
N VAL A 106 -13.84 -8.31 11.25
CA VAL A 106 -14.04 -8.36 12.72
C VAL A 106 -12.78 -8.86 13.42
N ILE A 107 -12.19 -9.96 12.95
CA ILE A 107 -10.93 -10.49 13.51
C ILE A 107 -9.81 -9.46 13.39
N LYS A 108 -9.67 -8.82 12.23
CA LYS A 108 -8.67 -7.77 12.00
C LYS A 108 -8.87 -6.60 12.97
N GLY A 109 -10.10 -6.17 13.18
CA GLY A 109 -10.45 -5.12 14.15
C GLY A 109 -10.09 -5.51 15.58
N ILE A 110 -10.40 -6.76 16.00
CA ILE A 110 -10.05 -7.27 17.32
C ILE A 110 -8.53 -7.31 17.50
N LEU A 111 -7.80 -7.85 16.54
CA LEU A 111 -6.33 -7.90 16.57
C LEU A 111 -5.73 -6.49 16.65
N TYR A 112 -6.28 -5.53 15.91
CA TYR A 112 -5.86 -4.15 15.96
C TYR A 112 -6.08 -3.55 17.36
N LEU A 113 -7.26 -3.74 17.96
CA LEU A 113 -7.57 -3.26 19.32
C LEU A 113 -6.65 -3.89 20.37
N ILE A 114 -6.39 -5.19 20.28
CA ILE A 114 -5.47 -5.89 21.20
C ILE A 114 -4.06 -5.31 21.05
N THR A 115 -3.58 -5.12 19.82
CA THR A 115 -2.22 -4.63 19.55
C THR A 115 -2.04 -3.19 20.05
N VAL A 116 -3.00 -2.31 19.76
CA VAL A 116 -2.99 -0.93 20.26
C VAL A 116 -3.09 -0.89 21.79
N GLY A 117 -3.99 -1.70 22.37
CA GLY A 117 -4.15 -1.78 23.82
C GLY A 117 -2.88 -2.26 24.51
N ALA A 118 -2.24 -3.31 24.00
CA ALA A 118 -0.98 -3.82 24.51
C ALA A 118 0.15 -2.79 24.40
N ALA A 119 0.26 -2.11 23.26
CA ALA A 119 1.25 -1.04 23.07
C ALA A 119 1.03 0.11 24.06
N PHE A 120 -0.22 0.55 24.23
CA PHE A 120 -0.58 1.60 25.19
C PHE A 120 -0.24 1.21 26.64
N LEU A 121 -0.61 0.00 27.06
CA LEU A 121 -0.28 -0.49 28.41
C LEU A 121 1.22 -0.59 28.63
N THR A 122 1.97 -1.05 27.61
CA THR A 122 3.44 -1.12 27.67
C THR A 122 4.06 0.26 27.82
N ILE A 123 3.53 1.27 27.13
CA ILE A 123 3.98 2.66 27.27
C ILE A 123 3.71 3.17 28.69
N LEU A 124 2.50 2.95 29.22
CA LEU A 124 2.16 3.33 30.60
C LEU A 124 3.07 2.66 31.63
N GLU A 125 3.41 1.39 31.42
CA GLU A 125 4.35 0.66 32.28
C GLU A 125 5.74 1.30 32.24
N LYS A 126 6.26 1.59 31.04
CA LYS A 126 7.58 2.23 30.88
C LYS A 126 7.63 3.65 31.47
N LEU A 127 6.49 4.35 31.52
CA LEU A 127 6.38 5.67 32.15
C LEU A 127 6.09 5.59 33.66
N GLY A 128 5.87 4.40 34.24
CA GLY A 128 5.56 4.21 35.65
C GLY A 128 4.10 4.51 36.04
N TYR A 129 3.25 4.90 35.09
CA TYR A 129 1.84 5.26 35.33
C TYR A 129 0.86 4.08 35.31
N LEU A 130 1.34 2.85 35.08
CA LEU A 130 0.49 1.66 34.98
C LEU A 130 -0.38 1.44 36.23
N ASN A 131 0.20 1.61 37.42
CA ASN A 131 -0.50 1.40 38.68
C ASN A 131 -1.59 2.47 38.91
N ASP A 132 -1.29 3.72 38.59
CA ASP A 132 -2.24 4.84 38.69
C ASP A 132 -3.43 4.62 37.76
N PHE A 133 -3.16 4.25 36.51
CA PHE A 133 -4.19 3.94 35.52
C PHE A 133 -5.08 2.77 35.96
N LYS A 134 -4.48 1.68 36.47
CA LYS A 134 -5.22 0.53 37.01
C LYS A 134 -6.13 0.93 38.17
N SER A 135 -5.64 1.77 39.08
CA SER A 135 -6.41 2.27 40.21
C SER A 135 -7.59 3.15 39.77
N TRP A 136 -7.40 3.96 38.72
CA TRP A 136 -8.45 4.80 38.14
C TRP A 136 -9.54 3.96 37.48
N ILE A 137 -9.18 2.94 36.69
CA ILE A 137 -10.16 2.00 36.10
C ILE A 137 -10.99 1.30 37.18
N GLN A 138 -10.33 0.82 38.25
CA GLN A 138 -11.02 0.15 39.36
C GLN A 138 -12.04 1.05 40.05
N ARG A 139 -11.81 2.38 40.07
CA ARG A 139 -12.78 3.35 40.60
C ARG A 139 -13.94 3.63 39.66
N LEU A 140 -13.78 3.44 38.35
CA LEU A 140 -14.86 3.66 37.37
C LEU A 140 -15.81 2.47 37.25
N ILE A 141 -15.32 1.26 37.48
CA ILE A 141 -16.13 0.02 37.39
C ILE A 141 -16.96 -0.20 38.66
N LYS A 142 -16.57 0.44 39.77
CA LYS A 142 -17.20 0.33 41.08
C LYS A 142 -18.21 1.44 41.29
#